data_AF-A0A378WUY0-F1
#
_entry.id   AF-A0A378WUY0-F1
#
_cell.length_a   1.000
_cell.length_b   1.000
_cell.length_c   1.000
_cell.angle_alpha   90.00
_cell.angle_beta   90.00
_cell.angle_gamma   90.00
#
_symmetry.space_group_name_H-M   'P 1'
#
loop_
_entity.id
_entity.type
_entity.pdbx_description
1 polymer ?
#
loop_
_entity_poly.entity_id
_entity_poly.type
_entity_poly.pdbx_seq_one_letter_code
_entity_poly.pdbx_strand_id
1 'polypeptide(L)'
;MRVSFYGKAYEIRLGRPSEKRRYCTPIKPVFFNKSFQALTRRTRAHAAAVVINRLKMLKSANHLNYVYTTANMHTSTPQNIIVGLSGGVDSSVTAYLLKQQGHQVRGVFMQNWEDDDNDEYCSIKQDSFDAIAVADIIGIDIDIVNFAAQYKDNVFAYFLTEYSAGRTPNPDVLCNAEIKFKCFLDYAIEQGADVIATGHYARKEVRNGVHYLLKGLDNNKDQSYFLYRLKPHQLQRAIFPLGDLEKPEVRRLAAEAELPTAAKKDSTGICFIGERPFREFLQQYLPTDNGDMVTPEGKKVGEHVGLMFYTIGQRKGLGIGGAGEPWFVAGKDLTRNRLIVVQGHDHPLLYTKSLTMNDLSWTLPERPAEGRYTCKTRYRMADAPCELRYIDNETAELLFDEPQWAVTPGQSAVLYDGDVCLGGGIITATDKPVIITK
;
A
#
# COMPACT_ATOMS: atom_id res chain seq x y z
N MET A 1 69.87 1.53 -3.92
CA MET A 1 70.03 0.46 -4.93
C MET A 1 68.68 0.22 -5.57
N ARG A 2 68.58 0.49 -6.88
CA ARG A 2 67.55 0.11 -7.87
C ARG A 2 66.05 0.35 -7.54
N VAL A 3 65.36 1.29 -8.21
CA VAL A 3 64.79 1.20 -9.60
C VAL A 3 63.54 0.29 -9.56
N SER A 4 62.35 0.60 -10.07
CA SER A 4 61.81 1.55 -11.06
C SER A 4 60.27 1.52 -10.93
N PHE A 5 59.39 2.31 -11.56
CA PHE A 5 59.36 3.64 -12.22
C PHE A 5 57.89 3.85 -12.68
N TYR A 6 57.42 5.10 -12.61
CA TYR A 6 56.61 5.86 -13.60
C TYR A 6 55.19 5.36 -13.95
N GLY A 7 54.20 6.22 -14.22
CA GLY A 7 54.12 7.68 -14.41
C GLY A 7 52.63 8.02 -14.63
N LYS A 8 52.15 9.19 -14.18
CA LYS A 8 51.84 10.39 -14.99
C LYS A 8 50.82 10.15 -16.11
N ALA A 9 49.86 11.03 -16.42
CA ALA A 9 49.37 12.31 -15.89
C ALA A 9 48.14 12.70 -16.75
N TYR A 10 47.33 13.68 -16.34
CA TYR A 10 47.02 14.97 -17.02
C TYR A 10 45.48 15.17 -16.88
N GLU A 11 44.83 16.32 -16.68
CA GLU A 11 45.06 17.76 -16.96
C GLU A 11 44.04 18.57 -16.09
N ILE A 12 44.38 19.59 -15.29
CA ILE A 12 44.45 21.06 -15.58
C ILE A 12 43.16 21.63 -16.22
N ARG A 13 42.40 22.59 -15.65
CA ARG A 13 42.61 24.07 -15.55
C ARG A 13 41.38 24.68 -14.84
N LEU A 14 41.45 25.73 -14.00
CA LEU A 14 41.39 27.17 -14.31
C LEU A 14 41.60 27.90 -12.96
N GLY A 15 42.55 28.83 -12.76
CA GLY A 15 42.44 30.25 -13.09
C GLY A 15 42.78 31.08 -11.82
N ARG A 16 43.75 32.01 -11.90
CA ARG A 16 44.39 32.77 -10.77
C ARG A 16 43.47 33.86 -10.16
N PRO A 17 43.84 34.51 -9.02
CA PRO A 17 44.77 35.67 -9.01
C PRO A 17 45.75 35.69 -7.81
N SER A 18 47.07 35.78 -8.03
CA SER A 18 47.95 36.96 -7.88
C SER A 18 48.10 37.59 -6.47
N GLU A 19 49.30 37.47 -5.90
CA GLU A 19 49.81 38.22 -4.74
C GLU A 19 49.89 39.74 -4.99
N LYS A 20 49.77 40.55 -3.92
CA LYS A 20 50.70 41.65 -3.63
C LYS A 20 50.62 42.13 -2.16
N ARG A 21 51.75 41.91 -1.47
CA ARG A 21 52.35 42.55 -0.26
C ARG A 21 51.62 43.74 0.38
N ARG A 22 51.64 43.82 1.72
CA ARG A 22 52.53 44.74 2.50
C ARG A 22 52.33 44.72 4.04
N TYR A 23 53.48 44.85 4.73
CA TYR A 23 53.79 45.29 6.11
C TYR A 23 53.56 44.37 7.34
N CYS A 24 54.69 44.06 7.98
CA CYS A 24 54.83 43.60 9.36
C CYS A 24 54.78 44.77 10.36
N THR A 25 54.18 44.58 11.53
CA THR A 25 54.75 44.95 12.85
C THR A 25 53.99 44.23 13.98
N PRO A 26 54.62 43.95 15.14
CA PRO A 26 54.25 42.87 16.05
C PRO A 26 53.52 43.34 17.31
N ILE A 27 52.66 42.49 17.91
CA ILE A 27 52.20 42.65 19.30
C ILE A 27 52.27 41.32 20.05
N LYS A 28 52.82 41.40 21.27
CA LYS A 28 53.11 40.36 22.27
C LYS A 28 51.87 40.00 23.13
N PRO A 29 51.95 38.99 24.04
CA PRO A 29 50.90 38.00 24.31
C PRO A 29 49.99 38.33 25.50
N VAL A 30 48.79 37.72 25.55
CA VAL A 30 47.97 37.64 26.78
C VAL A 30 47.19 36.31 26.87
N PHE A 31 47.59 35.51 27.86
CA PHE A 31 46.87 34.59 28.77
C PHE A 31 45.71 33.66 28.33
N PHE A 32 45.91 32.39 28.70
CA PHE A 32 44.97 31.28 28.90
C PHE A 32 43.74 31.63 29.78
N ASN A 33 42.53 31.12 29.46
CA ASN A 33 41.80 30.13 30.30
C ASN A 33 40.44 29.62 29.73
N LYS A 34 40.04 28.42 30.18
CA LYS A 34 38.67 27.88 30.38
C LYS A 34 37.82 27.17 29.30
N SER A 35 38.29 26.92 28.07
CA SER A 35 37.42 26.27 27.05
C SER A 35 37.67 24.77 26.80
N PHE A 36 38.72 24.17 27.36
CA PHE A 36 39.14 22.80 27.00
C PHE A 36 38.62 21.67 27.92
N GLN A 37 38.05 21.99 29.08
CA GLN A 37 37.46 21.00 30.00
C GLN A 37 35.98 20.68 29.70
N ALA A 38 35.31 21.49 28.87
CA ALA A 38 33.91 21.26 28.49
C ALA A 38 33.76 20.24 27.33
N LEU A 39 34.78 20.11 26.48
CA LEU A 39 34.73 19.27 25.28
C LEU A 39 34.94 17.77 25.58
N THR A 40 35.60 17.45 26.70
CA THR A 40 35.86 16.06 27.12
C THR A 40 34.77 15.45 28.00
N ARG A 41 33.82 16.26 28.52
CA ARG A 41 32.63 15.77 29.23
C ARG A 41 31.48 15.39 28.29
N ARG A 42 31.31 16.10 27.17
CA ARG A 42 30.25 15.81 26.17
C ARG A 42 30.49 14.50 25.41
N THR A 43 31.74 14.15 25.10
CA THR A 43 32.07 12.88 24.41
C THR A 43 31.92 11.66 25.32
N ARG A 44 32.23 11.77 26.61
CA ARG A 44 31.98 10.69 27.60
C ARG A 44 30.50 10.50 27.93
N ALA A 45 29.71 11.57 27.96
CA ALA A 45 28.27 11.48 28.16
C ALA A 45 27.56 10.80 26.97
N HIS A 46 28.02 11.04 25.73
CA HIS A 46 27.49 10.39 24.54
C HIS A 46 27.85 8.89 24.51
N ALA A 47 29.10 8.53 24.81
CA ALA A 47 29.51 7.12 24.90
C ALA A 47 28.78 6.36 26.02
N ALA A 48 28.55 7.01 27.18
CA ALA A 48 27.78 6.42 28.28
C ALA A 48 26.29 6.27 27.94
N ALA A 49 25.68 7.22 27.23
CA ALA A 49 24.29 7.13 26.79
C ALA A 49 24.09 5.99 25.77
N VAL A 50 25.03 5.79 24.86
CA VAL A 50 25.02 4.66 23.90
C VAL A 50 25.11 3.31 24.61
N VAL A 51 25.98 3.19 25.62
CA VAL A 51 26.13 1.95 26.41
C VAL A 51 24.91 1.68 27.30
N ILE A 52 24.31 2.73 27.89
CA ILE A 52 23.10 2.61 28.71
C ILE A 52 21.89 2.25 27.84
N ASN A 53 21.75 2.80 26.63
CA ASN A 53 20.71 2.40 25.69
C ASN A 53 20.90 0.96 25.19
N ARG A 54 22.15 0.53 24.95
CA ARG A 54 22.47 -0.89 24.66
C ARG A 54 22.07 -1.82 25.82
N LEU A 55 22.30 -1.41 27.06
CA LEU A 55 21.95 -2.20 28.26
C LEU A 55 20.46 -2.21 28.58
N LYS A 56 19.71 -1.15 28.22
CA LYS A 56 18.24 -1.10 28.32
C LYS A 56 17.58 -1.96 27.25
N MET A 57 18.06 -1.91 26.00
CA MET A 57 17.65 -2.80 24.90
C MET A 57 17.84 -4.28 25.25
N LEU A 58 18.95 -4.63 25.91
CA LEU A 58 19.22 -6.01 26.35
C LEU A 58 18.28 -6.50 27.49
N LYS A 59 17.69 -5.59 28.26
CA LYS A 59 16.78 -5.95 29.37
C LYS A 59 15.32 -6.07 28.93
N SER A 60 14.86 -5.27 27.97
CA SER A 60 13.52 -5.43 27.37
C SER A 60 13.42 -6.65 26.44
N ALA A 61 14.54 -7.03 25.81
CA ALA A 61 14.63 -8.23 24.96
C ALA A 61 14.34 -9.55 25.70
N ASN A 62 14.60 -9.62 27.02
CA ASN A 62 14.53 -10.89 27.76
C ASN A 62 13.11 -11.39 28.07
N HIS A 63 12.08 -10.54 27.99
CA HIS A 63 10.70 -10.99 28.22
C HIS A 63 9.92 -11.26 26.91
N LEU A 64 10.25 -10.54 25.83
CA LEU A 64 9.67 -10.75 24.49
C LEU A 64 10.29 -11.94 23.75
N ASN A 65 11.58 -12.24 24.00
CA ASN A 65 12.22 -13.45 23.50
C ASN A 65 11.63 -14.75 24.05
N TYR A 66 10.64 -14.71 24.95
CA TYR A 66 10.01 -15.92 25.50
C TYR A 66 8.64 -16.23 24.87
N VAL A 67 7.98 -15.24 24.24
CA VAL A 67 6.63 -15.42 23.66
C VAL A 67 6.67 -15.55 22.13
N TYR A 68 7.65 -14.92 21.45
CA TYR A 68 7.83 -15.07 20.00
C TYR A 68 8.70 -16.26 19.58
N THR A 69 9.56 -16.78 20.46
CA THR A 69 10.45 -17.92 20.17
C THR A 69 9.72 -19.26 20.09
N THR A 70 8.54 -19.39 20.71
CA THR A 70 7.85 -20.70 20.77
C THR A 70 6.99 -21.01 19.55
N ALA A 71 6.74 -20.05 18.65
CA ALA A 71 5.87 -20.26 17.49
C ALA A 71 6.61 -20.35 16.13
N ASN A 72 7.85 -19.86 16.01
CA ASN A 72 8.58 -19.88 14.73
C ASN A 72 10.12 -19.88 14.92
N MET A 73 10.67 -20.74 15.79
CA MET A 73 12.08 -21.10 15.72
C MET A 73 12.30 -22.21 14.67
N HIS A 74 12.01 -21.90 13.41
CA HIS A 74 12.84 -22.48 12.35
C HIS A 74 14.15 -21.70 12.37
N THR A 75 15.26 -22.41 12.52
CA THR A 75 16.62 -21.89 12.34
C THR A 75 16.78 -21.41 10.90
N SER A 76 16.24 -20.25 10.56
CA SER A 76 16.39 -19.66 9.24
C SER A 76 17.75 -18.98 9.17
N THR A 77 18.58 -19.41 8.23
CA THR A 77 19.75 -18.64 7.79
C THR A 77 19.35 -17.19 7.54
N PRO A 78 20.15 -16.20 7.98
CA PRO A 78 19.90 -14.80 7.67
C PRO A 78 19.65 -14.63 6.17
N GLN A 79 18.57 -13.94 5.84
CA GLN A 79 18.16 -13.65 4.46
C GLN A 79 18.41 -12.18 4.15
N ASN A 80 18.64 -11.89 2.88
CA ASN A 80 18.66 -10.53 2.34
C ASN A 80 17.22 -10.11 2.05
N ILE A 81 16.69 -9.19 2.84
CA ILE A 81 15.30 -8.73 2.75
C ILE A 81 15.26 -7.25 2.42
N ILE A 82 14.56 -6.91 1.34
CA ILE A 82 14.25 -5.51 1.04
C ILE A 82 12.82 -5.20 1.46
N VAL A 83 12.66 -4.18 2.31
CA VAL A 83 11.38 -3.77 2.87
C VAL A 83 10.88 -2.54 2.13
N GLY A 84 9.63 -2.59 1.63
CA GLY A 84 8.94 -1.41 1.14
C GLY A 84 8.60 -0.47 2.31
N LEU A 85 9.36 0.62 2.46
CA LEU A 85 9.18 1.64 3.50
C LEU A 85 8.35 2.79 2.95
N SER A 86 7.09 2.89 3.38
CA SER A 86 6.14 3.91 2.89
C SER A 86 6.16 5.23 3.68
N GLY A 87 6.94 5.31 4.75
CA GLY A 87 6.83 6.39 5.74
C GLY A 87 5.66 6.21 6.72
N GLY A 88 4.92 5.10 6.64
CA GLY A 88 3.88 4.71 7.59
C GLY A 88 4.36 3.73 8.66
N VAL A 89 3.65 3.71 9.80
CA VAL A 89 3.98 2.90 11.00
C VAL A 89 4.11 1.41 10.70
N ASP A 90 3.28 0.88 9.82
CA ASP A 90 3.24 -0.56 9.50
C ASP A 90 4.54 -1.02 8.84
N SER A 91 4.98 -0.29 7.80
CA SER A 91 6.26 -0.58 7.15
C SER A 91 7.46 -0.34 8.08
N SER A 92 7.37 0.63 9.01
CA SER A 92 8.44 0.87 9.99
C SER A 92 8.60 -0.30 10.95
N VAL A 93 7.50 -0.81 11.51
CA VAL A 93 7.53 -1.97 12.42
C VAL A 93 7.93 -3.24 11.68
N THR A 94 7.52 -3.39 10.42
CA THR A 94 7.97 -4.48 9.54
C THR A 94 9.50 -4.54 9.46
N ALA A 95 10.15 -3.42 9.13
CA ALA A 95 11.61 -3.36 9.06
C ALA A 95 12.26 -3.61 10.42
N TYR A 96 11.69 -3.05 11.49
CA TYR A 96 12.18 -3.23 12.85
C TYR A 96 12.15 -4.70 13.28
N LEU A 97 11.03 -5.40 13.08
CA LEU A 97 10.88 -6.81 13.45
C LEU A 97 11.87 -7.70 12.71
N LEU A 98 12.03 -7.50 11.39
CA LEU A 98 12.96 -8.27 10.59
C LEU A 98 14.43 -8.03 11.00
N LYS A 99 14.77 -6.79 11.38
CA LYS A 99 16.08 -6.46 11.92
C LYS A 99 16.34 -7.15 13.26
N GLN A 100 15.34 -7.17 14.16
CA GLN A 100 15.43 -7.86 15.46
C GLN A 100 15.58 -9.38 15.31
N GLN A 101 14.98 -9.97 14.26
CA GLN A 101 15.12 -11.39 13.91
C GLN A 101 16.51 -11.74 13.32
N GLY A 102 17.38 -10.75 13.09
CA GLY A 102 18.76 -10.97 12.63
C GLY A 102 18.93 -11.08 11.11
N HIS A 103 17.93 -10.68 10.32
CA HIS A 103 18.05 -10.64 8.86
C HIS A 103 18.90 -9.46 8.38
N GLN A 104 19.40 -9.55 7.15
CA GLN A 104 20.04 -8.42 6.47
C GLN A 104 18.94 -7.60 5.79
N VAL A 105 18.62 -6.45 6.39
CA VAL A 105 17.47 -5.62 5.98
C VAL A 105 17.94 -4.33 5.32
N ARG A 106 17.37 -4.02 4.16
CA ARG A 106 17.47 -2.72 3.46
C ARG A 106 16.07 -2.20 3.18
N GLY A 107 15.88 -0.89 3.23
CA GLY A 107 14.62 -0.22 2.91
C GLY A 107 14.57 0.29 1.47
N VAL A 108 13.38 0.33 0.88
CA VAL A 108 13.10 1.06 -0.36
C VAL A 108 11.86 1.90 -0.16
N PHE A 109 11.99 3.21 -0.35
CA PHE A 109 10.87 4.12 -0.51
C PHE A 109 10.53 4.24 -2.00
N MET A 110 9.27 3.97 -2.34
CA MET A 110 8.80 4.02 -3.72
C MET A 110 8.09 5.34 -3.99
N GLN A 111 8.66 6.16 -4.87
CA GLN A 111 8.01 7.36 -5.39
C GLN A 111 7.22 6.98 -6.65
N ASN A 112 5.90 6.83 -6.49
CA ASN A 112 5.02 6.32 -7.54
C ASN A 112 4.04 7.37 -8.09
N TRP A 113 4.16 8.59 -7.60
CA TRP A 113 3.36 9.71 -8.06
C TRP A 113 4.24 10.96 -8.06
N GLU A 114 4.04 11.80 -9.06
CA GLU A 114 4.66 13.12 -9.16
C GLU A 114 3.50 14.10 -9.00
N ASP A 115 3.47 14.82 -7.87
CA ASP A 115 2.54 15.93 -7.70
C ASP A 115 2.98 17.07 -8.65
N ASP A 116 2.03 17.81 -9.21
CA ASP A 116 2.35 19.09 -9.85
C ASP A 116 2.91 20.04 -8.80
N ASP A 117 3.95 20.82 -9.13
CA ASP A 117 4.72 21.69 -8.20
C ASP A 117 3.88 22.70 -7.37
N ASN A 118 2.59 22.86 -7.68
CA ASN A 118 1.63 23.74 -7.01
C ASN A 118 0.64 23.01 -6.07
N ASP A 119 0.82 21.70 -5.83
CA ASP A 119 -0.12 20.92 -5.04
C ASP A 119 0.03 21.17 -3.53
N GLU A 120 -1.04 21.60 -2.87
CA GLU A 120 -1.11 21.83 -1.41
C GLU A 120 -0.92 20.51 -0.64
N TYR A 121 -1.10 19.37 -1.31
CA TYR A 121 -1.06 18.02 -0.75
C TYR A 121 0.32 17.33 -0.91
N CYS A 122 1.44 18.02 -0.63
CA CYS A 122 2.80 17.46 -0.75
C CYS A 122 3.13 16.43 0.36
N SER A 123 2.44 15.28 0.39
CA SER A 123 2.64 14.22 1.39
C SER A 123 3.86 13.35 1.10
N ILE A 124 4.18 13.10 -0.17
CA ILE A 124 5.24 12.18 -0.60
C ILE A 124 6.62 12.62 -0.06
N LYS A 125 6.87 13.93 -0.06
CA LYS A 125 8.12 14.48 0.48
C LYS A 125 8.24 14.22 1.99
N GLN A 126 7.16 14.42 2.73
CA GLN A 126 7.16 14.14 4.17
C GLN A 126 7.27 12.63 4.45
N ASP A 127 6.57 11.81 3.68
CA ASP A 127 6.63 10.35 3.79
C ASP A 127 8.05 9.81 3.53
N SER A 128 8.78 10.39 2.57
CA SER A 128 10.18 10.00 2.32
C SER A 128 11.11 10.40 3.47
N PHE A 129 10.94 11.58 4.07
CA PHE A 129 11.69 11.96 5.27
C PHE A 129 11.40 11.05 6.46
N ASP A 130 10.13 10.67 6.67
CA ASP A 130 9.75 9.75 7.73
C ASP A 130 10.37 8.36 7.52
N ALA A 131 10.40 7.88 6.27
CA ALA A 131 11.04 6.61 5.93
C ALA A 131 12.55 6.64 6.17
N ILE A 132 13.24 7.73 5.82
CA ILE A 132 14.67 7.94 6.09
C ILE A 132 14.94 7.97 7.60
N ALA A 133 14.14 8.71 8.37
CA ALA A 133 14.31 8.80 9.82
C ALA A 133 14.11 7.44 10.51
N VAL A 134 13.14 6.65 10.04
CA VAL A 134 12.92 5.27 10.49
C VAL A 134 14.13 4.39 10.17
N ALA A 135 14.67 4.47 8.95
CA ALA A 135 15.83 3.69 8.53
C ALA A 135 17.07 3.99 9.39
N ASP A 136 17.32 5.25 9.70
CA ASP A 136 18.42 5.70 10.58
C ASP A 136 18.29 5.13 11.99
N ILE A 137 17.10 5.21 12.60
CA ILE A 137 16.84 4.68 13.95
C ILE A 137 17.00 3.15 14.01
N ILE A 138 16.53 2.44 12.99
CA ILE A 138 16.64 0.96 12.93
C ILE A 138 18.08 0.53 12.58
N GLY A 139 18.87 1.41 11.94
CA GLY A 139 20.21 1.11 11.47
C GLY A 139 20.19 0.21 10.22
N ILE A 140 19.45 0.65 9.20
CA ILE A 140 19.38 0.02 7.86
C ILE A 140 19.57 1.07 6.78
N ASP A 141 20.11 0.66 5.63
CA ASP A 141 20.20 1.52 4.45
C ASP A 141 18.81 1.67 3.80
N ILE A 142 18.58 2.80 3.11
CA ILE A 142 17.34 3.06 2.38
C ILE A 142 17.62 3.70 1.02
N ASP A 143 16.94 3.21 -0.02
CA ASP A 143 16.91 3.86 -1.33
C ASP A 143 15.57 4.53 -1.59
N ILE A 144 15.60 5.55 -2.46
CA ILE A 144 14.42 6.13 -3.06
C ILE A 144 14.41 5.70 -4.53
N VAL A 145 13.34 5.04 -4.95
CA VAL A 145 13.17 4.52 -6.31
C VAL A 145 11.91 5.10 -6.91
N ASN A 146 12.01 5.66 -8.12
CA ASN A 146 10.87 6.23 -8.82
C ASN A 146 10.23 5.15 -9.72
N PHE A 147 8.95 4.85 -9.47
CA PHE A 147 8.10 4.04 -10.35
C PHE A 147 6.85 4.80 -10.84
N ALA A 148 6.90 6.14 -10.88
CA ALA A 148 5.78 6.98 -11.26
C ALA A 148 5.30 6.72 -12.69
N ALA A 149 6.23 6.48 -13.63
CA ALA A 149 5.88 6.11 -15.00
C ALA A 149 5.09 4.78 -15.05
N GLN A 150 5.60 3.74 -14.37
CA GLN A 150 4.94 2.43 -14.31
C GLN A 150 3.59 2.51 -13.60
N TYR A 151 3.47 3.32 -12.53
CA TYR A 151 2.20 3.54 -11.85
C TYR A 151 1.19 4.25 -12.76
N LYS A 152 1.62 5.28 -13.49
CA LYS A 152 0.76 6.01 -14.44
C LYS A 152 0.23 5.08 -15.53
N ASP A 153 1.10 4.28 -16.13
CA ASP A 153 0.77 3.43 -17.27
C ASP A 153 -0.05 2.18 -16.85
N ASN A 154 0.35 1.51 -15.77
CA ASN A 154 -0.22 0.21 -15.41
C ASN A 154 -1.36 0.28 -14.38
N VAL A 155 -1.46 1.39 -13.62
CA VAL A 155 -2.49 1.55 -12.58
C VAL A 155 -3.44 2.69 -12.94
N PHE A 156 -2.91 3.89 -13.16
CA PHE A 156 -3.74 5.09 -13.30
C PHE A 156 -4.48 5.14 -14.65
N ALA A 157 -3.84 4.74 -15.75
CA ALA A 157 -4.49 4.69 -17.06
C ALA A 157 -5.67 3.69 -17.09
N TYR A 158 -5.50 2.51 -16.50
CA TYR A 158 -6.60 1.55 -16.33
C TYR A 158 -7.72 2.14 -15.46
N PHE A 159 -7.36 2.76 -14.34
CA PHE A 159 -8.30 3.39 -13.44
C PHE A 159 -9.19 4.43 -14.15
N LEU A 160 -8.61 5.32 -14.97
CA LEU A 160 -9.38 6.30 -15.76
C LEU A 160 -10.25 5.64 -16.83
N THR A 161 -9.76 4.57 -17.47
CA THR A 161 -10.50 3.80 -18.48
C THR A 161 -11.76 3.17 -17.88
N GLU A 162 -11.66 2.56 -16.71
CA GLU A 162 -12.78 1.92 -16.02
C GLU A 162 -13.84 2.95 -15.57
N TYR A 163 -13.40 4.09 -15.03
CA TYR A 163 -14.32 5.17 -14.68
C TYR A 163 -15.05 5.73 -15.91
N SER A 164 -14.35 5.92 -17.02
CA SER A 164 -14.94 6.37 -18.28
C SER A 164 -16.01 5.41 -18.79
N ALA A 165 -15.86 4.12 -18.50
CA ALA A 165 -16.85 3.10 -18.82
C ALA A 165 -17.93 2.92 -17.74
N GLY A 166 -18.04 3.84 -16.78
CA GLY A 166 -19.05 3.86 -15.72
C GLY A 166 -18.83 2.83 -14.60
N ARG A 167 -17.72 2.10 -14.60
CA ARG A 167 -17.36 1.12 -13.58
C ARG A 167 -16.61 1.80 -12.42
N THR A 168 -16.46 1.09 -11.30
CA THR A 168 -15.72 1.60 -10.14
C THR A 168 -14.50 0.71 -9.88
N PRO A 169 -13.32 1.04 -10.42
CA PRO A 169 -12.10 0.24 -10.25
C PRO A 169 -11.56 0.31 -8.81
N ASN A 170 -10.68 -0.65 -8.47
CA ASN A 170 -9.88 -0.61 -7.25
C ASN A 170 -8.38 -0.42 -7.59
N PRO A 171 -7.85 0.81 -7.47
CA PRO A 171 -6.46 1.11 -7.84
C PRO A 171 -5.45 0.44 -6.89
N ASP A 172 -5.81 0.17 -5.64
CA ASP A 172 -4.89 -0.41 -4.65
C ASP A 172 -4.58 -1.88 -4.95
N VAL A 173 -5.54 -2.62 -5.51
CA VAL A 173 -5.34 -3.98 -6.03
C VAL A 173 -4.29 -3.99 -7.13
N LEU A 174 -4.41 -3.07 -8.09
CA LEU A 174 -3.48 -2.95 -9.23
C LEU A 174 -2.12 -2.46 -8.79
N CYS A 175 -2.08 -1.48 -7.89
CA CYS A 175 -0.88 -0.99 -7.26
C CYS A 175 -0.07 -2.13 -6.62
N ASN A 176 -0.73 -3.06 -5.92
CA ASN A 176 -0.05 -4.24 -5.39
C ASN A 176 0.45 -5.16 -6.51
N ALA A 177 -0.41 -5.50 -7.47
CA ALA A 177 -0.09 -6.45 -8.54
C ALA A 177 1.05 -5.96 -9.46
N GLU A 178 1.00 -4.69 -9.87
CA GLU A 178 1.86 -4.12 -10.91
C GLU A 178 3.06 -3.35 -10.37
N ILE A 179 2.96 -2.78 -9.17
CA ILE A 179 4.03 -1.95 -8.59
C ILE A 179 4.70 -2.67 -7.44
N LYS A 180 3.98 -2.95 -6.34
CA LYS A 180 4.63 -3.48 -5.13
C LYS A 180 5.15 -4.92 -5.28
N PHE A 181 4.46 -5.77 -6.02
CA PHE A 181 4.87 -7.17 -6.17
C PHE A 181 5.36 -7.51 -7.57
N LYS A 182 5.47 -6.51 -8.44
CA LYS A 182 6.12 -6.61 -9.74
C LYS A 182 7.31 -5.68 -9.84
N CYS A 183 7.13 -4.37 -10.07
CA CYS A 183 8.27 -3.45 -10.21
C CYS A 183 9.23 -3.44 -9.01
N PHE A 184 8.69 -3.36 -7.78
CA PHE A 184 9.49 -3.40 -6.57
C PHE A 184 10.13 -4.76 -6.33
N LEU A 185 9.41 -5.85 -6.60
CA LEU A 185 9.97 -7.20 -6.50
C LEU A 185 11.14 -7.37 -7.47
N ASP A 186 10.94 -7.05 -8.75
CA ASP A 186 11.94 -7.16 -9.81
C ASP A 186 13.20 -6.35 -9.44
N TYR A 187 13.02 -5.08 -9.04
CA TYR A 187 14.10 -4.24 -8.53
C TYR A 187 14.82 -4.87 -7.33
N ALA A 188 14.08 -5.37 -6.35
CA ALA A 188 14.69 -5.95 -5.15
C ALA A 188 15.52 -7.20 -5.47
N ILE A 189 15.07 -8.05 -6.39
CA ILE A 189 15.83 -9.23 -6.84
C ILE A 189 17.12 -8.80 -7.54
N GLU A 190 17.06 -7.78 -8.41
CA GLU A 190 18.25 -7.21 -9.07
C GLU A 190 19.26 -6.64 -8.06
N GLN A 191 18.78 -6.11 -6.93
CA GLN A 191 19.62 -5.66 -5.81
C GLN A 191 20.12 -6.79 -4.90
N GLY A 192 19.87 -8.05 -5.25
CA GLY A 192 20.36 -9.21 -4.51
C GLY A 192 19.50 -9.64 -3.31
N ALA A 193 18.23 -9.21 -3.26
CA ALA A 193 17.31 -9.67 -2.24
C ALA A 193 16.91 -11.14 -2.45
N ASP A 194 16.84 -11.90 -1.35
CA ASP A 194 16.22 -13.21 -1.34
C ASP A 194 14.70 -13.06 -1.40
N VAL A 195 14.13 -12.05 -0.76
CA VAL A 195 12.68 -11.81 -0.65
C VAL A 195 12.40 -10.33 -0.41
N ILE A 196 11.18 -9.89 -0.69
CA ILE A 196 10.67 -8.59 -0.27
C ILE A 196 9.76 -8.73 0.95
N ALA A 197 9.68 -7.66 1.74
CA ALA A 197 8.71 -7.55 2.81
C ALA A 197 7.90 -6.25 2.71
N THR A 198 6.65 -6.32 3.16
CA THR A 198 5.74 -5.18 3.17
C THR A 198 4.96 -5.15 4.48
N GLY A 199 4.46 -3.96 4.86
CA GLY A 199 3.61 -3.78 6.04
C GLY A 199 2.16 -4.20 5.82
N HIS A 200 1.88 -5.17 4.95
CA HIS A 200 0.52 -5.67 4.76
C HIS A 200 0.10 -6.61 5.90
N TYR A 201 -1.14 -6.46 6.36
CA TYR A 201 -1.80 -7.37 7.31
C TYR A 201 -2.36 -8.57 6.57
N ALA A 202 -1.47 -9.46 6.13
CA ALA A 202 -1.80 -10.74 5.54
C ALA A 202 -0.83 -11.78 6.08
N ARG A 203 -1.20 -13.05 6.05
CA ARG A 203 -0.32 -14.14 6.48
C ARG A 203 0.14 -14.95 5.27
N LYS A 204 1.26 -15.66 5.44
CA LYS A 204 1.74 -16.61 4.45
C LYS A 204 2.04 -17.92 5.16
N GLU A 205 1.57 -19.02 4.61
CA GLU A 205 1.87 -20.37 5.08
C GLU A 205 2.49 -21.17 3.95
N VAL A 206 3.39 -22.11 4.27
CA VAL A 206 3.97 -23.03 3.30
C VAL A 206 3.57 -24.44 3.65
N ARG A 207 2.82 -25.10 2.76
CA ARG A 207 2.41 -26.51 2.92
C ARG A 207 2.96 -27.30 1.74
N ASN A 208 3.79 -28.32 2.01
CA ASN A 208 4.39 -29.17 0.97
C ASN A 208 5.08 -28.38 -0.17
N GLY A 209 5.73 -27.26 0.16
CA GLY A 209 6.41 -26.38 -0.80
C GLY A 209 5.50 -25.40 -1.54
N VAL A 210 4.17 -25.46 -1.34
CA VAL A 210 3.22 -24.50 -1.90
C VAL A 210 3.01 -23.35 -0.92
N HIS A 211 3.09 -22.12 -1.42
CA HIS A 211 2.86 -20.90 -0.64
C HIS A 211 1.39 -20.49 -0.71
N TYR A 212 0.74 -20.38 0.45
CA TYR A 212 -0.64 -19.96 0.60
C TYR A 212 -0.68 -18.52 1.11
N LEU A 213 -1.53 -17.68 0.51
CA LEU A 213 -1.87 -16.36 1.03
C LEU A 213 -3.05 -16.53 2.00
N LEU A 214 -2.90 -16.06 3.22
CA LEU A 214 -3.92 -16.15 4.25
C LEU A 214 -4.38 -14.76 4.70
N LYS A 215 -5.61 -14.69 5.21
CA LYS A 215 -6.11 -13.51 5.91
C LYS A 215 -5.20 -13.12 7.08
N GLY A 216 -5.06 -11.81 7.31
CA GLY A 216 -4.45 -11.30 8.53
C GLY A 216 -5.26 -11.71 9.78
N LEU A 217 -4.60 -11.87 10.91
CA LEU A 217 -5.26 -12.22 12.18
C LEU A 217 -6.21 -11.11 12.65
N ASP A 218 -5.82 -9.85 12.44
CA ASP A 218 -6.69 -8.69 12.66
C ASP A 218 -7.71 -8.56 11.53
N ASN A 219 -8.92 -9.09 11.74
CA ASN A 219 -10.01 -9.04 10.75
C ASN A 219 -10.41 -7.61 10.34
N ASN A 220 -10.13 -6.58 11.15
CA ASN A 220 -10.43 -5.19 10.81
C ASN A 220 -9.37 -4.57 9.88
N LYS A 221 -8.22 -5.23 9.77
CA LYS A 221 -7.07 -4.79 8.98
C LYS A 221 -6.63 -5.80 7.94
N ASP A 222 -7.20 -7.00 7.89
CA ASP A 222 -6.92 -8.02 6.87
C ASP A 222 -6.85 -7.40 5.46
N GLN A 223 -5.67 -7.47 4.87
CA GLN A 223 -5.36 -6.91 3.56
C GLN A 223 -5.20 -7.98 2.47
N SER A 224 -5.52 -9.24 2.76
CA SER A 224 -5.52 -10.31 1.75
C SER A 224 -6.39 -9.98 0.53
N TYR A 225 -7.48 -9.22 0.74
CA TYR A 225 -8.34 -8.72 -0.34
C TYR A 225 -7.58 -7.89 -1.37
N PHE A 226 -6.61 -7.06 -0.98
CA PHE A 226 -5.85 -6.23 -1.92
C PHE A 226 -4.69 -7.00 -2.57
N LEU A 227 -4.41 -8.21 -2.10
CA LEU A 227 -3.29 -9.04 -2.52
C LEU A 227 -3.74 -10.26 -3.35
N TYR A 228 -5.04 -10.40 -3.65
CA TYR A 228 -5.58 -11.57 -4.34
C TYR A 228 -4.96 -11.82 -5.73
N ARG A 229 -4.45 -10.76 -6.39
CA ARG A 229 -3.85 -10.88 -7.73
C ARG A 229 -2.40 -11.38 -7.70
N LEU A 230 -1.78 -11.53 -6.54
CA LEU A 230 -0.44 -12.10 -6.40
C LEU A 230 -0.37 -13.46 -7.09
N LYS A 231 0.64 -13.63 -7.95
CA LYS A 231 0.96 -14.92 -8.56
C LYS A 231 1.81 -15.78 -7.63
N PRO A 232 1.81 -17.12 -7.79
CA PRO A 232 2.58 -18.02 -6.92
C PRO A 232 4.06 -17.64 -6.76
N HIS A 233 4.73 -17.24 -7.85
CA HIS A 233 6.13 -16.84 -7.82
C HIS A 233 6.37 -15.52 -7.07
N GLN A 234 5.41 -14.58 -7.10
CA GLN A 234 5.48 -13.34 -6.33
C GLN A 234 5.29 -13.62 -4.84
N LEU A 235 4.28 -14.45 -4.51
CA LEU A 235 3.99 -14.85 -3.12
C LEU A 235 5.14 -15.64 -2.48
N GLN A 236 5.80 -16.50 -3.25
CA GLN A 236 7.00 -17.22 -2.81
C GLN A 236 8.08 -16.25 -2.28
N ARG A 237 8.26 -15.13 -2.98
CA ARG A 237 9.28 -14.11 -2.69
C ARG A 237 8.80 -12.98 -1.78
N ALA A 238 7.61 -13.08 -1.17
CA ALA A 238 7.03 -12.05 -0.30
C ALA A 238 6.93 -12.48 1.17
N ILE A 239 7.15 -11.56 2.11
CA ILE A 239 6.96 -11.77 3.55
C ILE A 239 6.05 -10.68 4.13
N PHE A 240 5.22 -11.06 5.10
CA PHE A 240 4.24 -10.19 5.76
C PHE A 240 4.36 -10.26 7.29
N PRO A 241 5.34 -9.56 7.90
CA PRO A 241 5.63 -9.68 9.34
C PRO A 241 4.50 -9.22 10.27
N LEU A 242 3.53 -8.46 9.76
CA LEU A 242 2.40 -7.96 10.55
C LEU A 242 1.18 -8.87 10.50
N GLY A 243 1.22 -9.97 9.74
CA GLY A 243 0.06 -10.83 9.51
C GLY A 243 -0.54 -11.43 10.79
N ASP A 244 0.28 -11.67 11.79
CA ASP A 244 -0.11 -12.24 13.09
C ASP A 244 -0.35 -11.18 14.17
N LEU A 245 -0.26 -9.89 13.84
CA LEU A 245 -0.36 -8.79 14.80
C LEU A 245 -1.66 -8.01 14.63
N GLU A 246 -2.25 -7.63 15.76
CA GLU A 246 -3.29 -6.62 15.78
C GLU A 246 -2.68 -5.22 15.63
N LYS A 247 -3.41 -4.30 14.99
CA LYS A 247 -2.94 -2.91 14.80
C LYS A 247 -2.48 -2.22 16.10
N PRO A 248 -3.15 -2.37 17.25
CA PRO A 248 -2.69 -1.77 18.50
C PRO A 248 -1.30 -2.27 18.91
N GLU A 249 -1.01 -3.56 18.70
CA GLU A 249 0.28 -4.16 19.00
C GLU A 249 1.39 -3.58 18.12
N VAL A 250 1.11 -3.39 16.83
CA VAL A 250 2.03 -2.72 15.90
C VAL A 250 2.36 -1.30 16.39
N ARG A 251 1.36 -0.54 16.85
CA ARG A 251 1.60 0.81 17.40
C ARG A 251 2.39 0.79 18.70
N ARG A 252 2.16 -0.20 19.57
CA ARG A 252 2.94 -0.41 20.80
C ARG A 252 4.41 -0.66 20.47
N LEU A 253 4.69 -1.59 19.56
CA LEU A 253 6.05 -1.90 19.11
C LEU A 253 6.76 -0.69 18.51
N ALA A 254 6.05 0.11 17.70
CA ALA A 254 6.60 1.34 17.14
C ALA A 254 7.01 2.35 18.22
N ALA A 255 6.17 2.51 19.26
CA ALA A 255 6.46 3.41 20.37
C ALA A 255 7.63 2.92 21.22
N GLU A 256 7.73 1.61 21.48
CA GLU A 256 8.85 1.01 22.22
C GLU A 256 10.18 1.09 21.49
N ALA A 257 10.14 1.00 20.17
CA ALA A 257 11.30 1.19 19.30
C ALA A 257 11.60 2.68 19.03
N GLU A 258 10.88 3.61 19.68
CA GLU A 258 11.04 5.06 19.52
C GLU A 258 10.94 5.53 18.06
N LEU A 259 10.13 4.84 17.23
CA LEU A 259 9.98 5.17 15.82
C LEU A 259 9.13 6.45 15.64
N PRO A 260 9.55 7.40 14.78
CA PRO A 260 8.86 8.68 14.61
C PRO A 260 7.45 8.50 14.04
N THR A 261 7.20 7.39 13.36
CA THR A 261 5.89 7.05 12.77
C THR A 261 4.90 6.45 13.77
N ALA A 262 5.26 6.20 15.03
CA ALA A 262 4.41 5.52 16.02
C ALA A 262 3.03 6.21 16.20
N ALA A 263 3.01 7.54 16.24
CA ALA A 263 1.79 8.34 16.38
C ALA A 263 1.15 8.74 15.04
N LYS A 264 1.77 8.41 13.91
CA LYS A 264 1.28 8.78 12.59
C LYS A 264 -0.04 8.07 12.30
N LYS A 265 -1.00 8.81 11.72
CA LYS A 265 -2.28 8.24 11.28
C LYS A 265 -2.04 7.30 10.11
N ASP A 266 -2.91 6.30 9.98
CA ASP A 266 -2.87 5.42 8.82
C ASP A 266 -3.17 6.24 7.56
N SER A 267 -2.46 5.97 6.46
CA SER A 267 -2.74 6.60 5.18
C SER A 267 -4.15 6.25 4.73
N THR A 268 -4.91 7.26 4.32
CA THR A 268 -6.22 7.10 3.69
C THR A 268 -6.17 7.67 2.26
N GLY A 269 -7.18 7.36 1.45
CA GLY A 269 -7.18 7.73 0.03
C GLY A 269 -6.54 6.68 -0.88
N ILE A 270 -6.24 7.06 -2.11
CA ILE A 270 -5.68 6.17 -3.13
C ILE A 270 -4.18 5.99 -2.87
N CYS A 271 -3.67 4.77 -2.95
CA CYS A 271 -2.25 4.50 -2.73
C CYS A 271 -1.36 5.43 -3.58
N PHE A 272 -0.34 6.02 -2.95
CA PHE A 272 0.64 6.97 -3.53
C PHE A 272 0.13 8.34 -3.99
N ILE A 273 -1.19 8.54 -4.14
CA ILE A 273 -1.80 9.85 -4.45
C ILE A 273 -2.21 10.57 -3.16
N GLY A 274 -2.56 9.82 -2.11
CA GLY A 274 -2.88 10.37 -0.78
C GLY A 274 -4.36 10.76 -0.59
N GLU A 275 -4.64 11.41 0.54
CA GLU A 275 -5.98 11.85 0.92
C GLU A 275 -6.27 13.23 0.31
N ARG A 276 -7.19 13.26 -0.66
CA ARG A 276 -7.66 14.49 -1.32
C ARG A 276 -9.13 14.34 -1.75
N PRO A 277 -9.87 15.43 -2.01
CA PRO A 277 -11.24 15.36 -2.50
C PRO A 277 -11.31 14.57 -3.82
N PHE A 278 -11.77 13.32 -3.73
CA PHE A 278 -11.67 12.36 -4.83
C PHE A 278 -12.35 12.82 -6.13
N ARG A 279 -13.49 13.51 -6.00
CA ARG A 279 -14.23 14.06 -7.14
C ARG A 279 -13.42 15.14 -7.87
N GLU A 280 -12.87 16.09 -7.13
CA GLU A 280 -12.10 17.21 -7.71
C GLU A 280 -10.84 16.69 -8.39
N PHE A 281 -10.17 15.70 -7.77
CA PHE A 281 -9.04 15.01 -8.38
C PHE A 281 -9.41 14.35 -9.71
N LEU A 282 -10.49 13.57 -9.76
CA LEU A 282 -10.93 12.92 -11.01
C LEU A 282 -11.33 13.92 -12.10
N GLN A 283 -11.89 15.08 -11.74
CA GLN A 283 -12.32 16.12 -12.69
C GLN A 283 -11.15 16.73 -13.47
N GLN A 284 -9.90 16.57 -13.00
CA GLN A 284 -8.71 16.99 -13.73
C GLN A 284 -8.43 16.09 -14.95
N TYR A 285 -8.94 14.85 -14.94
CA TYR A 285 -8.66 13.83 -15.95
C TYR A 285 -9.89 13.38 -16.74
N LEU A 286 -11.08 13.51 -16.17
CA LEU A 286 -12.34 13.07 -16.77
C LEU A 286 -13.33 14.24 -16.91
N PRO A 287 -13.98 14.40 -18.07
CA PRO A 287 -14.89 15.51 -18.32
C PRO A 287 -16.17 15.34 -17.49
N THR A 288 -16.71 16.41 -16.92
CA THR A 288 -18.05 16.37 -16.31
C THR A 288 -19.12 16.29 -17.40
N ASP A 289 -20.05 15.36 -17.27
CA ASP A 289 -21.21 15.23 -18.16
C ASP A 289 -22.48 15.18 -17.30
N ASN A 290 -23.17 16.32 -17.20
CA ASN A 290 -24.32 16.46 -16.33
C ASN A 290 -25.53 15.71 -16.89
N GLY A 291 -26.26 15.04 -16.01
CA GLY A 291 -27.43 14.25 -16.39
C GLY A 291 -28.44 14.13 -15.26
N ASP A 292 -29.55 13.45 -15.53
CA ASP A 292 -30.66 13.35 -14.58
C ASP A 292 -30.44 12.23 -13.57
N MET A 293 -30.77 12.50 -12.29
CA MET A 293 -31.02 11.44 -11.32
C MET A 293 -32.50 11.06 -11.37
N VAL A 294 -32.79 9.78 -11.57
CA VAL A 294 -34.15 9.26 -11.76
C VAL A 294 -34.45 8.08 -10.84
N THR A 295 -35.71 7.93 -10.42
CA THR A 295 -36.18 6.69 -9.80
C THR A 295 -36.34 5.58 -10.85
N PRO A 296 -36.49 4.29 -10.46
CA PRO A 296 -36.74 3.20 -11.40
C PRO A 296 -37.99 3.41 -12.27
N GLU A 297 -38.98 4.16 -11.78
CA GLU A 297 -40.20 4.53 -12.50
C GLU A 297 -39.98 5.70 -13.47
N GLY A 298 -38.78 6.26 -13.54
CA GLY A 298 -38.40 7.34 -14.45
C GLY A 298 -38.68 8.75 -13.90
N LYS A 299 -39.06 8.90 -12.64
CA LYS A 299 -39.28 10.23 -12.02
C LYS A 299 -37.94 10.90 -11.77
N LYS A 300 -37.72 12.10 -12.33
CA LYS A 300 -36.55 12.94 -12.01
C LYS A 300 -36.62 13.41 -10.55
N VAL A 301 -35.52 13.23 -9.83
CA VAL A 301 -35.37 13.60 -8.41
C VAL A 301 -34.15 14.47 -8.13
N GLY A 302 -33.30 14.69 -9.14
CA GLY A 302 -32.12 15.54 -9.03
C GLY A 302 -31.30 15.54 -10.31
N GLU A 303 -30.09 16.07 -10.22
CA GLU A 303 -29.11 16.11 -11.30
C GLU A 303 -27.75 15.65 -10.78
N HIS A 304 -26.99 14.96 -11.63
CA HIS A 304 -25.65 14.48 -11.33
C HIS A 304 -24.61 15.21 -12.16
N VAL A 305 -23.37 15.21 -11.69
CA VAL A 305 -22.23 15.89 -12.36
C VAL A 305 -21.41 14.97 -13.28
N GLY A 306 -21.86 13.73 -13.44
CA GLY A 306 -21.24 12.70 -14.29
C GLY A 306 -21.32 11.32 -13.64
N LEU A 307 -21.75 10.30 -14.39
CA LEU A 307 -22.03 8.95 -13.89
C LEU A 307 -20.81 8.26 -13.25
N MET A 308 -19.60 8.61 -13.69
CA MET A 308 -18.34 8.09 -13.15
C MET A 308 -18.08 8.53 -11.70
N PHE A 309 -18.65 9.64 -11.23
CA PHE A 309 -18.47 10.13 -9.84
C PHE A 309 -19.38 9.44 -8.81
N TYR A 310 -20.11 8.41 -9.23
CA TYR A 310 -21.05 7.69 -8.40
C TYR A 310 -20.75 6.21 -8.41
N THR A 311 -21.00 5.52 -7.30
CA THR A 311 -20.78 4.07 -7.17
C THR A 311 -22.07 3.41 -6.73
N ILE A 312 -22.34 2.18 -7.17
CA ILE A 312 -23.53 1.44 -6.73
C ILE A 312 -23.52 1.30 -5.19
N GLY A 313 -24.68 1.57 -4.57
CA GLY A 313 -24.85 1.66 -3.12
C GLY A 313 -24.37 2.97 -2.48
N GLN A 314 -23.90 3.95 -3.26
CA GLN A 314 -23.48 5.24 -2.71
C GLN A 314 -24.67 6.03 -2.18
N ARG A 315 -24.57 6.49 -0.92
CA ARG A 315 -25.55 7.36 -0.26
C ARG A 315 -25.14 8.84 -0.27
N LYS A 316 -23.88 9.13 0.05
CA LYS A 316 -23.39 10.50 0.23
C LYS A 316 -23.14 11.18 -1.13
N GLY A 317 -23.32 12.50 -1.18
CA GLY A 317 -22.99 13.30 -2.36
C GLY A 317 -24.02 13.25 -3.50
N LEU A 318 -25.23 12.73 -3.24
CA LEU A 318 -26.35 12.74 -4.17
C LEU A 318 -27.09 14.09 -4.21
N GLY A 319 -27.08 14.85 -3.12
CA GLY A 319 -27.76 16.16 -3.07
C GLY A 319 -29.29 16.10 -3.13
N ILE A 320 -29.88 14.91 -3.01
CA ILE A 320 -31.34 14.73 -3.03
C ILE A 320 -31.89 14.96 -1.63
N GLY A 321 -32.67 16.04 -1.46
CA GLY A 321 -33.43 16.32 -0.24
C GLY A 321 -34.87 15.81 -0.32
N GLY A 322 -35.57 15.75 0.82
CA GLY A 322 -36.98 15.38 0.88
C GLY A 322 -37.32 14.51 2.10
N ALA A 323 -38.62 14.24 2.29
CA ALA A 323 -39.09 13.32 3.30
C ALA A 323 -38.89 11.85 2.87
N GLY A 324 -38.68 10.95 3.83
CA GLY A 324 -38.55 9.51 3.61
C GLY A 324 -37.18 8.95 3.96
N GLU A 325 -36.91 7.75 3.46
CA GLU A 325 -35.65 7.05 3.69
C GLU A 325 -34.48 7.65 2.88
N PRO A 326 -33.22 7.38 3.28
CA PRO A 326 -32.06 7.84 2.53
C PRO A 326 -32.04 7.31 1.09
N TRP A 327 -31.51 8.13 0.18
CA TRP A 327 -31.29 7.76 -1.22
C TRP A 327 -29.98 7.02 -1.42
N PHE A 328 -29.98 6.07 -2.36
CA PHE A 328 -28.84 5.25 -2.76
C PHE A 328 -28.79 5.14 -4.29
N VAL A 329 -27.59 5.06 -4.85
CA VAL A 329 -27.39 4.71 -6.27
C VAL A 329 -27.69 3.23 -6.48
N ALA A 330 -28.66 2.92 -7.33
CA ALA A 330 -29.00 1.55 -7.71
C ALA A 330 -28.50 1.15 -9.10
N GLY A 331 -28.23 2.13 -9.97
CA GLY A 331 -27.75 1.84 -11.32
C GLY A 331 -27.30 3.07 -12.09
N LYS A 332 -26.72 2.83 -13.26
CA LYS A 332 -26.24 3.84 -14.21
C LYS A 332 -26.72 3.48 -15.60
N ASP A 333 -27.43 4.38 -16.27
CA ASP A 333 -27.78 4.27 -17.68
C ASP A 333 -26.86 5.19 -18.48
N LEU A 334 -25.79 4.62 -19.04
CA LEU A 334 -24.81 5.36 -19.82
C LEU A 334 -25.39 5.79 -21.17
N THR A 335 -26.31 5.01 -21.74
CA THR A 335 -26.97 5.33 -23.01
C THR A 335 -27.80 6.60 -22.92
N ARG A 336 -28.51 6.79 -21.81
CA ARG A 336 -29.37 7.97 -21.57
C ARG A 336 -28.75 9.03 -20.68
N ASN A 337 -27.53 8.81 -20.21
CA ASN A 337 -26.86 9.63 -19.19
C ASN A 337 -27.75 9.87 -17.96
N ARG A 338 -28.23 8.79 -17.33
CA ARG A 338 -29.10 8.85 -16.14
C ARG A 338 -28.54 8.03 -14.98
N LEU A 339 -28.58 8.61 -13.78
CA LEU A 339 -28.26 7.92 -12.54
C LEU A 339 -29.55 7.37 -11.92
N ILE A 340 -29.64 6.06 -11.76
CA ILE A 340 -30.81 5.42 -11.16
C ILE A 340 -30.62 5.41 -9.65
N VAL A 341 -31.55 6.00 -8.91
CA VAL A 341 -31.51 6.13 -7.46
C VAL A 341 -32.78 5.58 -6.81
N VAL A 342 -32.63 5.01 -5.61
CA VAL A 342 -33.71 4.38 -4.84
C VAL A 342 -33.67 4.84 -3.40
N GLN A 343 -34.81 4.79 -2.70
CA GLN A 343 -34.89 5.02 -1.26
C GLN A 343 -34.84 3.70 -0.49
N GLY A 344 -34.20 3.72 0.67
CA GLY A 344 -34.11 2.58 1.57
C GLY A 344 -32.87 1.72 1.30
N HIS A 345 -32.18 1.34 2.37
CA HIS A 345 -30.98 0.50 2.28
C HIS A 345 -31.31 -0.90 1.71
N ASP A 346 -32.50 -1.39 2.03
CA ASP A 346 -32.96 -2.75 1.72
C ASP A 346 -33.71 -2.83 0.38
N HIS A 347 -33.61 -1.79 -0.45
CA HIS A 347 -34.32 -1.75 -1.73
C HIS A 347 -33.90 -2.91 -2.65
N PRO A 348 -34.82 -3.68 -3.26
CA PRO A 348 -34.49 -4.90 -4.02
C PRO A 348 -33.51 -4.74 -5.19
N LEU A 349 -33.40 -3.53 -5.75
CA LEU A 349 -32.42 -3.22 -6.82
C LEU A 349 -30.98 -3.13 -6.32
N LEU A 350 -30.76 -2.99 -5.01
CA LEU A 350 -29.42 -2.99 -4.41
C LEU A 350 -28.90 -4.41 -4.13
N TYR A 351 -29.72 -5.45 -4.31
CA TYR A 351 -29.36 -6.81 -3.95
C TYR A 351 -29.23 -7.71 -5.17
N THR A 352 -28.13 -8.44 -5.23
CA THR A 352 -27.72 -9.27 -6.37
C THR A 352 -27.52 -10.71 -5.92
N LYS A 353 -28.08 -11.68 -6.65
CA LYS A 353 -27.95 -13.10 -6.31
C LYS A 353 -26.74 -13.77 -6.98
N SER A 354 -26.32 -13.30 -8.14
CA SER A 354 -25.11 -13.77 -8.79
C SER A 354 -24.31 -12.66 -9.46
N LEU A 355 -23.01 -12.86 -9.56
CA LEU A 355 -22.11 -12.00 -10.31
C LEU A 355 -21.28 -12.79 -11.31
N THR A 356 -20.85 -12.11 -12.35
CA THR A 356 -19.84 -12.60 -13.29
C THR A 356 -18.56 -11.82 -13.07
N MET A 357 -17.43 -12.52 -13.08
CA MET A 357 -16.10 -11.91 -12.99
C MET A 357 -15.20 -12.40 -14.12
N ASN A 358 -14.32 -11.51 -14.58
CA ASN A 358 -13.25 -11.79 -15.55
C ASN A 358 -11.88 -11.42 -14.97
N ASP A 359 -10.84 -11.41 -15.80
CA ASP A 359 -9.46 -11.08 -15.39
C ASP A 359 -9.05 -11.90 -14.15
N LEU A 360 -9.28 -13.21 -14.27
CA LEU A 360 -9.11 -14.16 -13.17
C LEU A 360 -7.63 -14.25 -12.79
N SER A 361 -7.35 -14.15 -11.50
CA SER A 361 -6.02 -14.33 -10.94
C SER A 361 -6.08 -15.22 -9.71
N TRP A 362 -5.16 -16.18 -9.64
CA TRP A 362 -5.10 -17.19 -8.58
C TRP A 362 -3.74 -17.14 -7.89
N THR A 363 -3.78 -17.23 -6.56
CA THR A 363 -2.58 -17.20 -5.70
C THR A 363 -1.88 -18.55 -5.65
N LEU A 364 -2.61 -19.61 -5.99
CA LEU A 364 -2.12 -20.99 -6.07
C LEU A 364 -1.75 -21.36 -7.52
N PRO A 365 -0.88 -22.37 -7.72
CA PRO A 365 -0.49 -22.83 -9.07
C PRO A 365 -1.66 -23.34 -9.92
N GLU A 366 -2.65 -23.94 -9.26
CA GLU A 366 -3.87 -24.43 -9.89
C GLU A 366 -5.05 -23.52 -9.54
N ARG A 367 -5.92 -23.27 -10.51
CA ARG A 367 -7.19 -22.57 -10.24
C ARG A 367 -8.06 -23.45 -9.32
N PRO A 368 -8.87 -22.86 -8.42
CA PRO A 368 -9.77 -23.63 -7.58
C PRO A 368 -10.75 -24.45 -8.43
N ALA A 369 -11.14 -25.62 -7.92
CA ALA A 369 -12.22 -26.38 -8.55
C ALA A 369 -13.54 -25.63 -8.46
N GLU A 370 -14.50 -25.96 -9.31
CA GLU A 370 -15.88 -25.52 -9.09
C GLU A 370 -16.39 -26.09 -7.76
N GLY A 371 -17.15 -25.29 -7.02
CA GLY A 371 -17.58 -25.70 -5.69
C GLY A 371 -17.95 -24.55 -4.75
N ARG A 372 -18.03 -24.89 -3.46
CA ARG A 372 -18.48 -23.99 -2.40
C ARG A 372 -17.30 -23.26 -1.77
N TYR A 373 -17.41 -21.94 -1.68
CA TYR A 373 -16.41 -21.04 -1.11
C TYR A 373 -17.09 -19.85 -0.43
N THR A 374 -16.31 -18.93 0.11
CA THR A 374 -16.78 -17.59 0.44
C THR A 374 -16.18 -16.54 -0.48
N CYS A 375 -16.88 -15.42 -0.66
CA CYS A 375 -16.41 -14.31 -1.47
C CYS A 375 -16.60 -12.96 -0.77
N LYS A 376 -15.64 -12.05 -0.97
CA LYS A 376 -15.78 -10.61 -0.68
C LYS A 376 -15.93 -9.85 -2.01
N THR A 377 -16.98 -9.05 -2.14
CA THR A 377 -17.24 -8.19 -3.32
C THR A 377 -16.77 -6.74 -3.13
N ARG A 378 -16.35 -6.40 -1.91
CA ARG A 378 -15.72 -5.13 -1.54
C ARG A 378 -14.89 -5.31 -0.27
N TYR A 379 -13.84 -4.51 -0.12
CA TYR A 379 -13.05 -4.48 1.10
C TYR A 379 -13.94 -4.15 2.32
N ARG A 380 -13.73 -4.88 3.43
CA ARG A 380 -14.50 -4.84 4.69
C ARG A 380 -15.94 -5.35 4.64
N MET A 381 -16.39 -5.90 3.52
CA MET A 381 -17.61 -6.72 3.55
C MET A 381 -17.30 -8.07 4.21
N ALA A 382 -18.34 -8.63 4.84
CA ALA A 382 -18.28 -9.99 5.35
C ALA A 382 -18.12 -10.97 4.20
N ASP A 383 -17.53 -12.11 4.51
CA ASP A 383 -17.46 -13.26 3.63
C ASP A 383 -18.87 -13.76 3.31
N ALA A 384 -19.24 -13.76 2.03
CA ALA A 384 -20.51 -14.27 1.56
C ALA A 384 -20.35 -15.70 1.02
N PRO A 385 -21.06 -16.71 1.57
CA PRO A 385 -21.09 -18.05 0.99
C PRO A 385 -21.59 -18.03 -0.46
N CYS A 386 -20.84 -18.69 -1.34
CA CYS A 386 -21.15 -18.76 -2.77
C CYS A 386 -20.71 -20.07 -3.41
N GLU A 387 -21.30 -20.37 -4.56
CA GLU A 387 -20.87 -21.43 -5.48
C GLU A 387 -20.12 -20.81 -6.66
N LEU A 388 -18.89 -21.30 -6.92
CA LEU A 388 -18.06 -20.94 -8.06
C LEU A 388 -18.34 -21.87 -9.24
N ARG A 389 -18.59 -21.28 -10.41
CA ARG A 389 -18.69 -21.98 -11.71
C ARG A 389 -17.87 -21.27 -12.77
N TYR A 390 -17.22 -22.02 -13.65
CA TYR A 390 -16.52 -21.46 -14.79
C TYR A 390 -17.45 -21.43 -16.01
N ILE A 391 -17.58 -20.26 -16.62
CA ILE A 391 -18.27 -20.12 -17.90
C ILE A 391 -17.30 -20.53 -19.01
N ASP A 392 -16.03 -20.10 -18.88
CA ASP A 392 -14.93 -20.44 -19.78
C ASP A 392 -13.58 -20.32 -19.02
N ASN A 393 -12.47 -20.17 -19.76
CA ASN A 393 -11.13 -20.07 -19.17
C ASN A 393 -10.84 -18.70 -18.54
N GLU A 394 -11.54 -17.65 -18.96
CA GLU A 394 -11.32 -16.26 -18.55
C GLU A 394 -12.46 -15.71 -17.68
N THR A 395 -13.59 -16.41 -17.64
CA THR A 395 -14.83 -15.94 -17.02
C THR A 395 -15.39 -16.96 -16.03
N ALA A 396 -15.77 -16.47 -14.85
CA ALA A 396 -16.44 -17.25 -13.81
C ALA A 396 -17.71 -16.56 -13.32
N GLU A 397 -18.67 -17.37 -12.87
CA GLU A 397 -19.87 -16.94 -12.16
C GLU A 397 -19.76 -17.32 -10.68
N LEU A 398 -20.20 -16.42 -9.81
CA LEU A 398 -20.46 -16.70 -8.41
C LEU A 398 -21.95 -16.60 -8.12
N LEU A 399 -22.54 -17.66 -7.60
CA LEU A 399 -23.92 -17.69 -7.12
C LEU A 399 -23.93 -17.64 -5.59
N PHE A 400 -24.49 -16.58 -5.01
CA PHE A 400 -24.56 -16.41 -3.57
C PHE A 400 -25.75 -17.16 -2.97
N ASP A 401 -25.59 -17.66 -1.74
CA ASP A 401 -26.68 -18.27 -0.99
C ASP A 401 -27.75 -17.22 -0.64
N GLU A 402 -27.29 -16.06 -0.18
CA GLU A 402 -28.13 -14.89 0.10
C GLU A 402 -27.76 -13.71 -0.83
N PRO A 403 -28.74 -12.90 -1.27
CA PRO A 403 -28.46 -11.75 -2.12
C PRO A 403 -27.48 -10.77 -1.47
N GLN A 404 -26.49 -10.32 -2.25
CA GLN A 404 -25.41 -9.43 -1.79
C GLN A 404 -25.70 -7.98 -2.12
N TRP A 405 -25.42 -7.10 -1.16
CA TRP A 405 -25.69 -5.67 -1.26
C TRP A 405 -24.66 -4.95 -2.13
N ALA A 406 -25.15 -4.13 -3.06
CA ALA A 406 -24.42 -3.21 -3.92
C ALA A 406 -23.18 -3.80 -4.61
N VAL A 407 -23.30 -5.02 -5.14
CA VAL A 407 -22.29 -5.62 -6.01
C VAL A 407 -22.04 -4.66 -7.19
N THR A 408 -20.77 -4.28 -7.40
CA THR A 408 -20.40 -3.16 -8.26
C THR A 408 -19.42 -3.60 -9.35
N PRO A 409 -19.77 -3.52 -10.64
CA PRO A 409 -18.82 -3.77 -11.72
C PRO A 409 -17.58 -2.86 -11.66
N GLY A 410 -16.41 -3.43 -11.90
CA GLY A 410 -15.09 -2.82 -11.72
C GLY A 410 -14.46 -3.07 -10.34
N GLN A 411 -15.24 -3.43 -9.32
CA GLN A 411 -14.69 -3.92 -8.06
C GLN A 411 -14.20 -5.36 -8.20
N SER A 412 -13.39 -5.81 -7.25
CA SER A 412 -12.89 -7.18 -7.21
C SER A 412 -13.87 -8.10 -6.48
N ALA A 413 -14.05 -9.31 -7.00
CA ALA A 413 -14.63 -10.44 -6.29
C ALA A 413 -13.49 -11.37 -5.87
N VAL A 414 -13.24 -11.49 -4.57
CA VAL A 414 -12.12 -12.27 -4.01
C VAL A 414 -12.66 -13.51 -3.31
N LEU A 415 -12.14 -14.68 -3.68
CA LEU A 415 -12.55 -15.99 -3.18
C LEU A 415 -11.65 -16.47 -2.05
N TYR A 416 -12.28 -17.12 -1.08
CA TYR A 416 -11.62 -17.68 0.09
C TYR A 416 -12.10 -19.11 0.38
N ASP A 417 -11.16 -19.93 0.86
CA ASP A 417 -11.42 -21.20 1.52
C ASP A 417 -10.96 -21.10 2.98
N GLY A 418 -11.92 -20.78 3.86
CA GLY A 418 -11.63 -20.35 5.24
C GLY A 418 -10.77 -19.09 5.28
N ASP A 419 -9.52 -19.25 5.74
CA ASP A 419 -8.53 -18.18 5.80
C ASP A 419 -7.70 -18.05 4.51
N VAL A 420 -7.70 -19.06 3.64
CA VAL A 420 -6.87 -19.06 2.42
C VAL A 420 -7.52 -18.16 1.37
N CYS A 421 -6.81 -17.12 0.94
CA CYS A 421 -7.16 -16.31 -0.21
C CYS A 421 -6.77 -17.05 -1.48
N LEU A 422 -7.76 -17.56 -2.22
CA LEU A 422 -7.55 -18.36 -3.43
C LEU A 422 -7.18 -17.49 -4.63
N GLY A 423 -7.61 -16.23 -4.63
CA GLY A 423 -7.57 -15.33 -5.78
C GLY A 423 -8.94 -14.74 -6.05
N GLY A 424 -9.24 -14.41 -7.30
CA GLY A 424 -10.47 -13.74 -7.67
C GLY A 424 -10.43 -13.12 -9.06
N GLY A 425 -11.36 -12.22 -9.33
CA GLY A 425 -11.48 -11.52 -10.61
C GLY A 425 -12.10 -10.13 -10.45
N ILE A 426 -12.24 -9.42 -11.57
CA ILE A 426 -12.94 -8.14 -11.65
C ILE A 426 -14.40 -8.40 -12.00
N ILE A 427 -15.31 -7.84 -11.22
CA ILE A 427 -16.75 -7.97 -11.44
C ILE A 427 -17.11 -7.24 -12.74
N THR A 428 -17.72 -7.95 -13.68
CA THR A 428 -18.14 -7.39 -14.97
C THR A 428 -19.64 -7.20 -15.06
N ALA A 429 -20.40 -8.11 -14.44
CA ALA A 429 -21.85 -8.12 -14.49
C ALA A 429 -22.45 -8.74 -13.23
N THR A 430 -23.75 -8.51 -13.08
CA THR A 430 -24.61 -9.02 -12.01
C THR A 430 -25.91 -9.53 -12.62
N ASP A 431 -26.63 -10.40 -11.91
CA ASP A 431 -27.95 -10.92 -12.33
C ASP A 431 -28.96 -9.84 -12.72
N LYS A 432 -28.84 -8.65 -12.12
CA LYS A 432 -29.56 -7.44 -12.48
C LYS A 432 -28.57 -6.43 -13.08
N PRO A 433 -28.74 -5.95 -14.33
CA PRO A 433 -27.79 -5.02 -14.92
C PRO A 433 -27.83 -3.68 -14.18
N VAL A 434 -26.75 -3.37 -13.46
CA VAL A 434 -26.58 -2.09 -12.74
C VAL A 434 -25.89 -1.02 -13.59
N ILE A 435 -25.29 -1.40 -14.72
CA ILE A 435 -24.71 -0.50 -15.72
C ILE A 435 -25.34 -0.85 -17.07
N ILE A 436 -26.13 0.07 -17.64
CA ILE A 436 -26.82 -0.08 -18.91
C ILE A 436 -26.02 0.67 -19.98
N THR A 437 -25.55 -0.05 -20.99
CA THR A 437 -24.68 0.49 -22.07
C THR A 437 -25.28 0.32 -23.48
N LYS A 438 -26.48 -0.26 -23.59
CA LYS A 438 -27.21 -0.45 -24.85
C LYS A 438 -28.68 -0.19 -24.66
#